data_AF-A0A9Q1CNH3-F1
#
_entry.id   AF-A0A9Q1CNH3-F1
#
_cell.length_a   1.000
_cell.length_b   1.000
_cell.length_c   1.000
_cell.angle_alpha   90.00
_cell.angle_beta   90.00
_cell.angle_gamma   90.00
#
_symmetry.space_group_name_H-M   'P 1'
#
loop_
_entity.id
_entity.type
_entity.pdbx_description
1 polymer ?
#
loop_
_entity_poly.entity_id
_entity_poly.type
_entity_poly.pdbx_seq_one_letter_code
_entity_poly.pdbx_strand_id
1 'polypeptide(L)' 'MAAHEAYIKQHLSKYRHKALTKAALLSTIKTFPGLRPEEDTFVFHDLKKTSLLSLNGTIPVLYKGKCLKVLNLA' A
#
# COMPACT_ATOMS: atom_id res chain seq x y z
N MET A 1 -1.51 10.31 -11.76
CA MET A 1 -0.94 8.93 -11.77
C MET A 1 0.59 8.90 -11.63
N ALA A 2 1.36 9.89 -12.12
CA ALA A 2 2.83 9.89 -12.03
C ALA A 2 3.44 10.16 -10.64
N ALA A 3 2.74 10.90 -9.76
CA ALA A 3 3.28 11.29 -8.45
C ALA A 3 3.51 10.10 -7.50
N HIS A 4 2.59 9.12 -7.50
CA HIS A 4 2.73 7.93 -6.64
C HIS A 4 3.84 7.00 -7.11
N GLU A 5 4.13 6.97 -8.42
CA GLU A 5 5.15 6.09 -8.96
C GLU A 5 6.57 6.53 -8.56
N ALA A 6 6.83 7.84 -8.53
CA ALA A 6 8.07 8.42 -8.03
C ALA A 6 8.26 8.15 -6.54
N TYR A 7 7.20 8.34 -5.75
CA TYR A 7 7.17 8.07 -4.31
C TYR A 7 7.47 6.58 -4.03
N ILE A 8 6.76 5.67 -4.70
CA ILE A 8 6.99 4.22 -4.59
C ILE A 8 8.43 3.86 -4.95
N LYS A 9 8.99 4.42 -6.04
CA LYS A 9 10.36 4.13 -6.47
C LYS A 9 11.41 4.58 -5.44
N GLN A 10 11.20 5.72 -4.78
CA GLN A 10 12.08 6.22 -3.73
C GLN A 10 12.09 5.29 -2.51
N HIS A 11 10.90 4.89 -2.03
CA HIS A 11 10.75 4.05 -0.84
C HIS A 11 11.10 2.57 -1.07
N LEU A 12 10.94 2.06 -2.30
CA LEU A 12 11.35 0.71 -2.67
C LEU A 12 12.87 0.48 -2.66
N SER A 13 13.68 1.52 -2.53
CA SER A 13 15.14 1.37 -2.48
C SER A 13 15.61 0.49 -1.32
N LYS A 14 14.83 0.42 -0.24
CA LYS A 14 15.05 -0.40 0.96
C LYS A 14 14.61 -1.87 0.79
N TYR A 15 13.88 -2.20 -0.29
CA TYR A 15 13.25 -3.51 -0.50
C TYR A 15 14.13 -4.46 -1.32
N ARG A 16 14.09 -5.75 -0.95
CA ARG A 16 14.83 -6.83 -1.62
C ARG A 16 14.34 -7.11 -3.06
N HIS A 17 13.03 -6.98 -3.30
CA HIS A 17 12.38 -7.27 -4.59
C HIS A 17 11.63 -6.07 -5.18
N LYS A 18 12.37 -5.01 -5.51
CA LYS A 18 11.83 -3.70 -5.94
C LYS A 18 10.87 -3.80 -7.14
N ALA A 19 11.23 -4.58 -8.17
CA ALA A 19 10.45 -4.67 -9.40
C ALA A 19 9.08 -5.33 -9.20
N LEU A 20 9.04 -6.42 -8.42
CA LEU A 20 7.80 -7.13 -8.10
C LEU A 20 6.87 -6.27 -7.25
N THR A 21 7.39 -5.65 -6.20
CA THR A 21 6.58 -4.80 -5.32
C THR A 21 6.06 -3.56 -6.07
N LYS A 22 6.86 -2.95 -6.96
CA LYS A 22 6.42 -1.84 -7.81
C LYS A 22 5.23 -2.24 -8.71
N ALA A 23 5.34 -3.38 -9.39
CA ALA A 23 4.30 -3.86 -10.29
C ALA A 23 2.99 -4.15 -9.54
N ALA A 24 3.08 -4.79 -8.37
CA ALA A 24 1.94 -5.05 -7.50
C ALA A 24 1.28 -3.74 -7.04
N LEU A 25 2.06 -2.78 -6.53
CA LEU A 25 1.54 -1.48 -6.07
C LEU A 25 0.83 -0.71 -7.18
N LEU A 26 1.43 -0.65 -8.37
CA LEU A 26 0.82 0.04 -9.51
C LEU A 26 -0.49 -0.63 -9.96
N SER A 27 -0.55 -1.96 -9.95
CA SER A 27 -1.77 -2.70 -10.24
C SER A 27 -2.86 -2.39 -9.22
N THR A 28 -2.51 -2.44 -7.93
CA THR A 28 -3.44 -2.19 -6.82
C THR A 28 -3.97 -0.75 -6.83
N ILE A 29 -3.14 0.26 -7.08
CA ILE A 29 -3.57 1.67 -7.16
C ILE A 29 -4.47 1.92 -8.39
N LYS A 30 -4.21 1.22 -9.51
CA LYS A 30 -5.08 1.28 -10.70
C LYS A 30 -6.46 0.69 -10.41
N THR A 31 -6.52 -0.42 -9.71
CA THR A 31 -7.78 -1.09 -9.34
C THR A 31 -8.53 -0.32 -8.25
N PHE A 32 -7.80 0.30 -7.32
CA PHE A 32 -8.35 0.99 -6.16
C PHE A 32 -7.82 2.42 -6.09
N PRO A 33 -8.51 3.40 -6.72
CA PRO A 33 -8.07 4.80 -6.72
C PRO A 33 -8.12 5.47 -5.33
N GLY A 34 -8.75 4.81 -4.34
CA GLY A 34 -8.80 5.26 -2.94
C GLY A 34 -7.60 4.83 -2.10
N LEU A 35 -6.70 3.99 -2.61
CA LEU A 35 -5.50 3.56 -1.89
C LEU A 35 -4.33 4.51 -2.15
N ARG A 36 -3.67 4.91 -1.06
CA ARG A 36 -2.51 5.79 -1.07
C ARG A 36 -1.33 5.07 -0.43
N PRO A 37 -0.16 5.05 -1.08
CA PRO A 37 1.06 4.54 -0.46
C PRO A 37 1.57 5.53 0.60
N GLU A 38 1.86 5.04 1.80
CA GLU A 38 2.35 5.79 2.95
C GLU A 38 3.52 5.01 3.58
N GLU A 39 4.59 5.69 4.03
CA GLU A 39 5.66 5.03 4.78
C GLU A 39 5.26 4.97 6.26
N ASP A 40 5.16 3.77 6.82
CA ASP A 40 4.84 3.55 8.22
C ASP A 40 5.92 2.70 8.91
N THR A 41 6.13 2.95 10.21
CA THR A 41 7.10 2.22 11.02
C THR A 41 6.43 1.00 11.62
N PHE A 42 6.60 -0.14 10.95
CA PHE A 42 6.05 -1.40 11.46
C PHE A 42 6.97 -1.96 12.55
N VAL A 43 6.39 -2.27 13.70
CA VAL A 43 7.08 -2.94 14.80
C VAL A 43 6.87 -4.45 14.61
N PHE A 44 7.93 -5.14 14.19
CA PHE A 44 7.89 -6.60 14.17
C PHE A 44 7.77 -7.14 15.60
N HIS A 45 7.26 -8.37 15.72
CA HIS A 45 7.12 -9.07 17.01
C HIS A 45 8.43 -9.11 17.81
N ASP A 46 9.58 -9.07 17.13
CA ASP A 46 10.92 -9.04 17.74
C ASP A 46 11.37 -7.63 18.20
N LEU A 47 10.44 -6.68 18.39
CA LEU A 47 10.69 -5.26 18.69
C LEU A 47 11.50 -4.50 17.60
N LYS A 48 11.81 -5.15 16.48
CA LYS A 48 12.51 -4.52 15.36
C LYS A 48 11.56 -3.55 14.67
N LYS A 49 11.92 -2.26 14.70
CA LYS A 49 11.24 -1.21 13.96
C LYS A 49 11.79 -1.16 12.54
N THR A 50 10.95 -1.45 11.56
CA THR A 50 11.33 -1.32 10.15
C THR A 50 10.36 -0.38 9.48
N SER A 51 10.90 0.63 8.80
CA SER A 51 10.13 1.52 7.97
C SER A 51 9.72 0.77 6.70
N LEU A 52 8.43 0.52 6.56
CA LEU A 52 7.80 -0.22 5.48
C LEU A 52 6.79 0.68 4.77
N LEU A 53 6.61 0.44 3.48
CA LEU A 53 5.55 1.06 2.70
C LEU A 53 4.23 0.32 2.94
N SER A 54 3.28 1.04 3.51
CA SER A 54 1.91 0.62 3.75
C SER A 54 0.97 1.24 2.72
N LEU A 55 -0.09 0.52 2.35
CA LEU A 55 -1.16 1.06 1.51
C LEU A 55 -2.33 1.45 2.42
N ASN A 56 -2.51 2.75 2.61
CA ASN A 56 -3.57 3.28 3.44
C ASN A 56 -4.72 3.79 2.56
N GLY A 57 -5.96 3.48 2.93
CA GLY A 57 -7.13 3.91 2.18
C GLY A 57 -8.31 2.98 2.32
N THR A 58 -9.28 3.16 1.43
CA THR A 58 -10.52 2.39 1.44
C THR A 58 -10.60 1.46 0.26
N ILE A 59 -10.92 0.21 0.55
CA ILE A 59 -11.22 -0.81 -0.46
C ILE A 59 -12.76 -0.92 -0.55
N PRO A 60 -13.35 -0.70 -1.74
CA PRO A 60 -14.77 -0.92 -1.94
C PRO A 60 -15.04 -2.44 -1.90
N VAL A 61 -15.78 -2.88 -0.90
CA VAL A 61 -16.24 -4.27 -0.75
C VAL A 61 -17.74 -4.30 -0.95
N LEU A 62 -18.19 -5.11 -1.91
CA LEU A 62 -19.61 -5.39 -2.07
C LEU A 62 -20.04 -6.36 -0.97
N TYR A 63 -20.85 -5.87 -0.04
CA TYR A 63 -21.42 -6.70 1.01
C TYR A 63 -22.94 -6.57 0.98
N LYS A 64 -23.64 -7.71 0.81
CA LYS A 64 -25.11 -7.79 0.75
C LYS A 64 -25.75 -6.76 -0.21
N GLY A 65 -25.17 -6.60 -1.40
CA GLY A 65 -25.67 -5.67 -2.43
C GLY A 65 -25.35 -4.18 -2.19
N LYS A 66 -24.57 -3.85 -1.16
CA LYS A 66 -24.10 -2.47 -0.89
C LYS A 66 -22.57 -2.41 -0.95
N CYS A 67 -22.04 -1.41 -1.66
CA CYS A 67 -20.62 -1.11 -1.67
C CYS A 67 -20.24 -0.41 -0.37
N LEU A 68 -19.62 -1.15 0.56
CA LEU A 68 -19.06 -0.60 1.79
C LEU A 68 -17.59 -0.27 1.57
N LYS A 69 -17.17 0.91 2.03
CA LYS A 69 -15.77 1.32 2.02
C LYS A 69 -15.14 0.80 3.31
N VAL A 70 -14.37 -0.28 3.21
CA VAL A 70 -13.70 -0.87 4.36
C VAL A 70 -12.33 -0.20 4.48
N LEU A 71 -12.05 0.42 5.63
CA LEU A 71 -10.70 0.84 6.01
C LEU A 71 -9.90 -0.44 6.23
N ASN A 72 -8.76 -0.59 5.56
CA ASN A 72 -7.93 -1.77 5.83
C ASN A 72 -7.33 -1.66 7.24
N LEU A 73 -7.38 -2.79 7.95
CA LEU A 73 -6.90 -3.00 9.30
C LEU A 73 -5.36 -3.06 9.27
N ALA A 74 -4.75 -2.41 10.27
CA ALA A 74 -3.31 -2.40 10.53
C ALA A 74 -2.68 -3.80 10.62
#